data_AF-X1HQ13-F1
#
_entry.id   AF-X1HQ13-F1
#
_cell.length_a   1.000
_cell.length_b   1.000
_cell.length_c   1.000
_cell.angle_alpha   90.00
_cell.angle_beta   90.00
_cell.angle_gamma   90.00
#
_symmetry.space_group_name_H-M   'P 1'
#
loop_
_entity.id
_entity.type
_entity.pdbx_description
1 polymer ?
#
loop_
_entity_poly.entity_id
_entity_poly.type
_entity_poly.pdbx_seq_one_letter_code
_entity_poly.pdbx_strand_id
1 'polypeptide(L)'
;MTHIQDSKRLGPKKKHYDKILLLYSGGLDTSCLIPWLQETYNAEVYTFTADLGQTFADPLRFQEIEKKAYNLGVIKHYNVDVKESFVQDYIFPT
;
A
#
# COMPACT_ATOMS: atom_id res chain seq x y z
N MET A 1 4.03 -45.78 0.14
CA MET A 1 5.38 -45.22 0.32
C MET A 1 5.24 -43.70 0.32
N THR A 2 5.59 -43.13 1.48
CA THR A 2 5.73 -41.70 1.80
C THR A 2 4.52 -40.79 1.54
N HIS A 3 3.59 -40.82 2.51
CA HIS A 3 2.86 -39.61 2.91
C HIS A 3 3.89 -38.59 3.42
N ILE A 4 4.17 -37.57 2.62
CA ILE A 4 4.89 -36.39 3.11
C ILE A 4 3.86 -35.62 3.94
N GLN A 5 3.97 -35.74 5.25
CA GLN A 5 3.24 -34.91 6.20
C GLN A 5 3.57 -33.45 5.89
N ASP A 6 2.52 -32.66 5.63
CA ASP A 6 2.59 -31.21 5.62
C ASP A 6 3.33 -30.75 6.87
N SER A 7 4.53 -30.19 6.66
CA SER A 7 5.29 -29.55 7.72
C SER A 7 4.41 -28.44 8.29
N LYS A 8 3.92 -28.65 9.51
CA LYS A 8 3.17 -27.63 10.26
C LYS A 8 4.02 -26.37 10.31
N ARG A 9 3.72 -25.38 9.47
CA ARG A 9 4.27 -24.02 9.62
C ARG A 9 3.89 -23.53 11.01
N LEU A 10 4.89 -23.49 11.90
CA LEU A 10 4.81 -22.83 13.20
C LEU A 10 4.78 -21.31 12.95
N GLY A 11 3.58 -20.81 12.68
CA GLY A 11 3.29 -19.39 12.53
C GLY A 11 1.82 -19.14 12.86
N PRO A 12 1.44 -17.89 13.20
CA PRO A 12 0.04 -17.55 13.40
C PRO A 12 -0.78 -17.99 12.19
N LYS A 13 -1.98 -18.56 12.41
CA LYS A 13 -2.91 -18.89 11.32
C LYS A 13 -3.05 -17.67 10.41
N LYS A 14 -2.70 -17.79 9.13
CA LYS A 14 -2.87 -16.72 8.16
C LYS A 14 -4.35 -16.33 8.15
N LYS A 15 -4.64 -15.09 8.55
CA LYS A 15 -5.97 -14.50 8.34
C LYS A 15 -6.18 -14.34 6.84
N HIS A 16 -7.40 -14.59 6.39
CA HIS A 16 -7.82 -14.33 5.01
C HIS A 16 -8.25 -12.88 4.90
N TYR A 17 -7.77 -12.18 3.87
CA TYR A 17 -8.18 -10.82 3.56
C TYR A 17 -8.52 -10.78 2.08
N ASP A 18 -9.78 -10.51 1.73
CA ASP A 18 -10.18 -10.43 0.31
C ASP A 18 -9.64 -9.16 -0.34
N LYS A 19 -9.58 -8.06 0.43
CA LYS A 19 -9.15 -6.73 -0.01
C LYS A 19 -8.22 -6.10 1.02
N ILE A 20 -7.18 -5.44 0.53
CA ILE A 20 -6.18 -4.74 1.34
C ILE A 20 -6.02 -3.32 0.78
N LEU A 21 -6.15 -2.31 1.65
CA LEU A 21 -5.77 -0.94 1.33
C LEU A 21 -4.39 -0.65 1.92
N LEU A 22 -3.42 -0.34 1.07
CA LEU A 22 -2.06 0.00 1.47
C LEU A 22 -1.85 1.52 1.39
N LEU A 23 -1.42 2.11 2.51
CA LEU A 23 -0.83 3.46 2.48
C LEU A 23 0.52 3.37 1.75
N TYR A 24 0.58 4.00 0.58
CA TYR A 24 1.65 3.82 -0.38
C TYR A 24 2.36 5.15 -0.64
N SER A 25 3.68 5.19 -0.46
CA SER A 25 4.47 6.43 -0.62
C SER A 25 5.22 6.51 -1.96
N GLY A 26 5.19 5.44 -2.75
CA GLY A 26 6.02 5.27 -3.95
C GLY A 26 7.42 4.71 -3.69
N GLY A 27 7.84 4.65 -2.42
CA GLY A 27 9.16 4.16 -2.02
C GLY A 27 9.35 2.67 -2.31
N LEU A 28 10.62 2.24 -2.37
CA LEU A 28 11.00 0.85 -2.66
C LEU A 28 10.28 -0.14 -1.75
N ASP A 29 10.34 0.08 -0.44
CA ASP A 29 9.77 -0.83 0.56
C ASP A 29 8.28 -1.06 0.35
N THR A 30 7.51 0.03 0.21
CA THR A 30 6.07 -0.04 -0.05
C THR A 30 5.73 -0.61 -1.43
N SER A 31 6.66 -0.52 -2.39
CA SER A 31 6.50 -1.11 -3.73
C SER A 31 6.70 -2.62 -3.69
N CYS A 32 7.71 -3.11 -2.97
CA CYS A 32 7.93 -4.54 -2.76
C CYS A 32 6.82 -5.19 -1.95
N LEU A 33 6.15 -4.42 -1.08
CA LEU A 33 5.05 -4.92 -0.26
C LEU A 33 3.80 -5.28 -1.08
N ILE A 34 3.53 -4.58 -2.18
CA ILE A 34 2.33 -4.83 -3.02
C ILE A 34 2.27 -6.28 -3.54
N PRO A 35 3.26 -6.78 -4.31
CA PRO A 35 3.24 -8.17 -4.79
C PRO A 35 3.30 -9.16 -3.64
N TRP A 36 4.04 -8.84 -2.57
CA TRP A 36 4.07 -9.70 -1.39
C TRP A 36 2.70 -9.86 -0.74
N LEU A 37 1.90 -8.78 -0.62
CA LEU A 37 0.54 -8.83 -0.07
C LEU A 37 -0.41 -9.62 -0.98
N GLN A 38 -0.33 -9.38 -2.29
CA GLN A 38 -1.13 -10.12 -3.30
C GLN A 38 -0.86 -11.62 -3.20
N GLU A 39 0.41 -12.04 -3.21
CA GLU A 39 0.79 -13.46 -3.16
C GLU A 39 0.55 -14.09 -1.78
N THR A 40 0.84 -13.36 -0.70
CA THR A 40 0.77 -13.90 0.67
C THR A 40 -0.66 -14.16 1.10
N TYR A 41 -1.59 -13.31 0.69
CA TYR A 41 -2.98 -13.33 1.11
C TYR A 41 -3.97 -13.68 0.00
N ASN A 42 -3.52 -13.82 -1.26
CA ASN A 42 -4.38 -13.96 -2.44
C ASN A 42 -5.46 -12.86 -2.48
N ALA A 43 -5.04 -11.62 -2.22
CA ALA A 43 -5.91 -10.48 -1.95
C ALA A 43 -5.84 -9.43 -3.06
N GLU A 44 -6.95 -8.75 -3.31
CA GLU A 44 -6.97 -7.53 -4.10
C GLU A 44 -6.29 -6.39 -3.32
N VAL A 45 -5.26 -5.78 -3.91
CA VAL A 45 -4.56 -4.65 -3.29
C VAL A 45 -5.01 -3.34 -3.93
N TYR A 46 -5.40 -2.40 -3.08
CA TYR A 46 -5.70 -1.01 -3.39
C TYR A 46 -4.61 -0.15 -2.73
N THR A 47 -4.27 0.99 -3.32
CA THR A 47 -3.25 1.89 -2.76
C THR A 47 -3.79 3.28 -2.54
N PHE A 48 -3.33 3.94 -1.48
CA PHE A 48 -3.71 5.30 -1.13
C PHE A 48 -2.47 6.12 -0.80
N THR A 49 -2.41 7.33 -1.33
CA THR A 49 -1.38 8.34 -1.04
C THR A 49 -2.05 9.66 -0.68
N ALA A 50 -1.66 10.21 0.47
CA ALA A 50 -2.07 11.54 0.92
C ALA A 50 -1.04 12.58 0.45
N ASP A 51 -1.52 13.62 -0.26
CA ASP A 51 -0.73 14.82 -0.53
C ASP A 51 -0.78 15.74 0.69
N LEU A 52 0.38 15.86 1.35
CA LEU A 52 0.64 16.72 2.50
C LEU A 52 1.48 17.95 2.12
N GLY A 53 1.70 18.18 0.82
CA GLY A 53 2.56 19.25 0.30
C GLY A 53 3.82 18.77 -0.42
N GLN A 54 3.97 17.46 -0.65
CA GLN A 54 5.17 16.91 -1.30
C GLN A 54 5.28 17.32 -2.78
N THR A 55 4.14 17.67 -3.41
CA THR A 55 4.06 18.19 -4.79
C THR A 55 4.95 19.40 -5.06
N PHE A 56 5.21 20.23 -4.05
CA PHE A 56 6.00 21.44 -4.23
C PHE A 56 7.45 21.14 -4.66
N ALA A 57 8.04 20.08 -4.11
CA ALA A 57 9.41 19.67 -4.45
C ALA A 57 9.48 18.82 -5.73
N ASP A 58 8.37 18.15 -6.09
CA ASP A 58 8.30 17.24 -7.22
C ASP A 58 6.85 17.20 -7.77
N PRO A 59 6.55 18.02 -8.80
CA PRO A 59 5.19 18.14 -9.33
C PRO A 59 4.67 16.88 -10.02
N LEU A 60 5.56 15.99 -10.48
CA LEU A 60 5.19 14.77 -11.21
C LEU A 60 5.06 13.56 -10.28
N ARG A 61 5.51 13.68 -9.03
CA ARG A 61 5.58 12.60 -8.04
C ARG A 61 4.33 11.74 -7.99
N PHE A 62 3.14 12.34 -7.88
CA PHE A 62 1.90 11.57 -7.73
C PHE A 62 1.52 10.79 -8.99
N GLN A 63 1.84 11.30 -10.18
CA GLN A 63 1.64 10.59 -11.44
C GLN A 63 2.59 9.39 -11.55
N GLU A 64 3.83 9.54 -11.10
CA GLU A 64 4.81 8.45 -11.07
C GLU A 64 4.43 7.37 -10.05
N ILE A 65 3.99 7.77 -8.86
CA ILE A 65 3.47 6.87 -7.82
C ILE A 65 2.29 6.07 -8.36
N GLU A 66 1.32 6.74 -8.98
CA GLU A 66 0.14 6.10 -9.54
C GLU A 66 0.50 5.09 -10.63
N LYS A 67 1.32 5.50 -11.61
CA LYS A 67 1.81 4.63 -12.67
C LYS A 67 2.54 3.41 -12.11
N LYS A 68 3.40 3.62 -11.11
CA LYS A 68 4.15 2.54 -10.46
C LYS A 68 3.22 1.59 -9.71
N ALA A 69 2.19 2.09 -9.04
CA ALA A 69 1.20 1.26 -8.35
C ALA A 69 0.46 0.35 -9.34
N TYR A 70 -0.04 0.89 -10.45
CA TYR A 70 -0.73 0.10 -11.48
C TYR A 70 0.18 -0.93 -12.14
N ASN A 71 1.45 -0.60 -12.38
CA ASN A 71 2.44 -1.57 -12.89
C ASN A 71 2.68 -2.75 -11.93
N LEU A 72 2.38 -2.58 -10.63
CA LEU A 72 2.47 -3.63 -9.61
C LEU A 72 1.13 -4.37 -9.42
N GLY A 73 0.14 -4.14 -10.29
CA GLY A 73 -1.12 -4.90 -10.31
C GLY A 73 -2.14 -4.51 -9.24
N VAL A 74 -2.07 -3.29 -8.69
CA VAL A 74 -3.12 -2.80 -7.79
C VAL A 74 -4.43 -2.63 -8.55
N ILE A 75 -5.56 -2.87 -7.88
CA ILE A 75 -6.90 -2.72 -8.49
C ILE A 75 -7.23 -1.24 -8.71
N LYS A 76 -6.83 -0.38 -7.76
CA LYS A 76 -7.02 1.06 -7.84
C LYS A 76 -6.02 1.80 -6.97
N HIS A 77 -5.62 2.97 -7.45
CA HIS A 77 -4.81 3.93 -6.71
C HIS A 77 -5.65 5.17 -6.37
N TYR A 78 -5.44 5.73 -5.18
CA TYR A 78 -6.07 6.95 -4.71
C TYR A 78 -4.99 7.96 -4.34
N ASN A 79 -4.98 9.10 -5.03
CA ASN A 79 -4.23 10.28 -4.63
C ASN A 79 -5.21 11.30 -4.05
N VAL A 80 -5.04 11.68 -2.79
CA VAL A 80 -5.97 12.58 -2.09
C VAL A 80 -5.23 13.78 -1.53
N ASP A 81 -5.66 14.96 -1.92
CA ASP A 81 -5.20 16.22 -1.34
C ASP A 81 -5.77 16.39 0.07
N VAL A 82 -4.90 16.37 1.07
CA VAL A 82 -5.28 16.56 2.48
C VAL A 82 -4.48 17.66 3.15
N LYS A 83 -3.88 18.58 2.36
CA LYS A 83 -3.03 19.67 2.87
C LYS A 83 -3.76 20.55 3.88
N GLU A 84 -4.98 20.98 3.55
CA GLU A 84 -5.77 21.87 4.41
C GLU A 84 -6.11 21.18 5.74
N SER A 85 -6.69 19.98 5.70
CA SER A 85 -7.02 19.22 6.91
C SER A 85 -5.78 18.89 7.74
N PHE A 86 -4.65 18.60 7.08
CA PHE A 86 -3.41 18.34 7.79
C PHE A 86 -2.95 19.57 8.58
N VAL A 87 -3.02 20.76 7.99
CA VAL A 87 -2.65 22.00 8.66
C VAL A 87 -3.63 22.34 9.79
N GLN A 88 -4.94 22.34 9.50
CA GLN A 88 -5.98 22.73 10.45
C GLN A 88 -6.04 21.80 11.66
N ASP A 89 -6.00 20.48 11.42
CA ASP A 89 -6.31 19.48 12.45
C ASP A 89 -5.06 18.93 13.17
N TYR A 90 -3.84 19.20 12.67
CA TYR A 90 -2.61 18.63 13.23
C TYR A 90 -1.45 19.62 13.40
N ILE A 91 -1.40 20.74 12.67
CA ILE A 91 -0.33 21.75 12.81
C ILE A 91 -0.75 22.90 13.72
N PHE A 92 -1.93 23.48 13.50
CA PHE A 92 -2.47 24.55 14.34
C PHE A 92 -3.03 24.17 15.72
N PRO A 93 -3.50 22.93 15.99
CA PRO A 93 -4.00 22.59 17.31
C PRO A 93 -2.87 22.72 18.36
N THR A 94 -3.07 23.64 19.29
CA THR A 94 -2.30 23.81 20.53
C THR A 94 -3.25 24.12 21.67
#